data_AF-A0A3D3ESA5-F1
#
_entry.id   AF-A0A3D3ESA5-F1
#
_cell.length_a   1.000
_cell.length_b   1.000
_cell.length_c   1.000
_cell.angle_alpha   90.00
_cell.angle_beta   90.00
_cell.angle_gamma   90.00
#
_symmetry.space_group_name_H-M   'P 1'
#
loop_
_entity.id
_entity.type
_entity.pdbx_description
1 polymer ?
#
loop_
_entity_poly.entity_id
_entity_poly.type
_entity_poly.pdbx_seq_one_letter_code
_entity_poly.pdbx_strand_id
1 'polypeptide(L)'
;MDYYISKNGKSSGDGSKESPFKTIGQAAKIAKAGDTVIIGGGIYREWVNPANGGDSNDKRITYIAAPGEKPVISGGEEVFGWEMVKEGVWKTTVSNQIFGDYNPFADLLFGEWYAVVDFDKHMGELYLNGHAMYETPTLEALMSTNDTGEKAYKWFAVVSEKTTEIWGRFNEINPNEHCTEVNARKYCFFPEKEGLNYITLSGLIFENAAPQWAPPTAFQEGAVGTHWSKGWVIENCVIRNAKCSGLSLGKHLDQGDNTKEISVEKGGTQ
;
A
#
# COMPACT_ATOMS: atom_id res chain seq x y z
N MET A 1 -22.79 16.21 -4.52
CA MET A 1 -21.98 16.91 -5.55
C MET A 1 -21.09 15.89 -6.22
N ASP A 2 -20.80 16.04 -7.50
CA ASP A 2 -19.91 15.12 -8.22
C ASP A 2 -18.54 15.77 -8.43
N TYR A 3 -17.49 15.07 -8.02
CA TYR A 3 -16.09 15.45 -8.18
C TYR A 3 -15.41 14.52 -9.18
N TYR A 4 -14.78 15.07 -10.21
CA TYR A 4 -14.10 14.33 -11.27
C TYR A 4 -12.59 14.33 -11.04
N ILE A 5 -11.99 13.14 -11.08
CA ILE A 5 -10.54 12.95 -10.91
C ILE A 5 -9.97 12.43 -12.24
N SER A 6 -8.85 12.99 -12.67
CA SER A 6 -8.10 12.54 -13.84
C SER A 6 -6.61 12.64 -13.56
N LYS A 7 -5.83 11.61 -13.91
CA LYS A 7 -4.37 11.62 -13.78
C LYS A 7 -3.70 12.76 -14.56
N ASN A 8 -4.35 13.23 -15.62
CA ASN A 8 -3.95 14.37 -16.46
C ASN A 8 -4.58 15.70 -16.00
N GLY A 9 -5.32 15.69 -14.89
CA GLY A 9 -5.90 16.88 -14.26
C GLY A 9 -4.84 17.88 -13.79
N LYS A 10 -5.26 19.13 -13.62
CA LYS A 10 -4.38 20.20 -13.12
C LYS A 10 -4.27 20.10 -11.60
N SER A 11 -3.11 20.41 -11.04
CA SER A 11 -2.93 20.49 -9.58
C SER A 11 -3.90 21.49 -8.93
N SER A 12 -4.31 22.52 -9.67
CA SER A 12 -5.31 23.53 -9.30
C SER A 12 -6.70 23.27 -9.90
N GLY A 13 -7.03 22.03 -10.25
CA GLY A 13 -8.40 21.66 -10.62
C GLY A 13 -9.37 21.93 -9.47
N ASP A 14 -10.64 22.19 -9.78
CA ASP A 14 -11.71 22.41 -8.79
C ASP A 14 -12.60 21.18 -8.60
N GLY A 15 -12.35 20.12 -9.38
CA GLY A 15 -13.11 18.87 -9.34
C GLY A 15 -14.36 18.89 -10.21
N SER A 16 -14.65 19.97 -10.94
CA SER A 16 -15.63 19.94 -12.03
C SER A 16 -15.20 18.99 -13.15
N LYS A 17 -16.14 18.66 -14.05
CA LYS A 17 -15.84 17.81 -15.22
C LYS A 17 -14.90 18.52 -16.20
N GLU A 18 -14.97 19.84 -16.25
CA GLU A 18 -14.19 20.73 -17.10
C GLU A 18 -12.78 21.01 -16.52
N SER A 19 -12.62 20.93 -15.19
CA SER A 19 -11.37 21.17 -14.47
C SER A 19 -11.16 20.13 -13.35
N PRO A 20 -11.00 18.84 -13.71
CA PRO A 20 -10.93 17.74 -12.74
C PRO A 20 -9.70 17.84 -11.84
N PHE A 21 -9.83 17.30 -10.63
CA PHE A 21 -8.70 17.12 -9.71
C PHE A 21 -7.67 16.16 -10.29
N LYS A 22 -6.40 16.35 -9.90
CA LYS A 22 -5.28 15.51 -10.31
C LYS A 22 -5.14 14.25 -9.47
N THR A 23 -5.51 14.31 -8.19
CA THR A 23 -5.38 13.20 -7.23
C THR A 23 -6.71 12.94 -6.51
N ILE A 24 -6.91 11.71 -6.06
CA ILE A 24 -8.12 11.29 -5.34
C ILE A 24 -8.16 11.97 -3.96
N GLY A 25 -7.00 12.13 -3.32
CA GLY A 25 -6.82 12.85 -2.06
C GLY A 25 -7.27 14.31 -2.09
N GLN A 26 -7.33 14.97 -3.26
CA GLN A 26 -7.90 16.33 -3.36
C GLN A 26 -9.40 16.34 -3.08
N ALA A 27 -10.16 15.43 -3.70
CA ALA A 27 -11.59 15.27 -3.42
C ALA A 27 -11.83 14.69 -2.02
N ALA A 28 -11.03 13.70 -1.60
CA ALA A 28 -11.20 13.04 -0.29
C ALA A 28 -11.08 14.01 0.90
N LYS A 29 -10.37 15.13 0.73
CA LYS A 29 -10.24 16.20 1.73
C LYS A 29 -11.48 17.12 1.84
N ILE A 30 -12.33 17.19 0.81
CA ILE A 30 -13.43 18.16 0.74
C ILE A 30 -14.82 17.54 0.60
N ALA A 31 -14.92 16.30 0.10
CA ALA A 31 -16.18 15.59 -0.09
C ALA A 31 -16.94 15.40 1.22
N LYS A 32 -18.27 15.48 1.16
CA LYS A 32 -19.21 15.41 2.30
C LYS A 32 -20.32 14.40 2.01
N ALA A 33 -21.10 14.07 3.05
CA ALA A 33 -22.23 13.16 2.95
C ALA A 33 -23.18 13.50 1.78
N GLY A 34 -23.34 12.56 0.84
CA GLY A 34 -24.10 12.74 -0.41
C GLY A 34 -23.25 13.13 -1.64
N ASP A 35 -21.93 13.20 -1.52
CA ASP A 35 -21.02 13.46 -2.65
C ASP A 35 -20.50 12.19 -3.31
N THR A 36 -20.25 12.28 -4.62
CA THR A 36 -19.65 11.24 -5.44
C THR A 36 -18.29 11.71 -5.96
N VAL A 37 -17.29 10.84 -5.92
CA VAL A 37 -15.94 11.04 -6.41
C VAL A 37 -15.72 10.05 -7.56
N ILE A 38 -15.78 10.56 -8.79
CA ILE A 38 -15.73 9.82 -10.05
C ILE A 38 -14.29 9.81 -10.55
N ILE A 39 -13.67 8.62 -10.56
CA ILE A 39 -12.23 8.47 -10.75
C ILE A 39 -11.94 7.89 -12.15
N GLY A 40 -11.38 8.72 -13.04
CA GLY A 40 -10.94 8.31 -14.37
C GLY A 40 -9.70 7.41 -14.34
N GLY A 41 -9.45 6.66 -15.42
CA GLY A 41 -8.37 5.69 -15.49
C GLY A 41 -6.96 6.25 -15.26
N GLY A 42 -6.07 5.39 -14.80
CA GLY A 42 -4.66 5.71 -14.49
C GLY A 42 -4.20 5.14 -13.15
N ILE A 43 -2.89 5.25 -12.90
CA ILE A 43 -2.28 4.81 -11.63
C ILE A 43 -2.08 6.02 -10.72
N TYR A 44 -2.78 6.03 -9.59
CA TYR A 44 -2.76 7.02 -8.52
C TYR A 44 -1.84 6.52 -7.41
N ARG A 45 -0.57 6.92 -7.48
CA ARG A 45 0.48 6.63 -6.49
C ARG A 45 0.29 7.53 -5.27
N GLU A 46 -0.72 7.23 -4.46
CA GLU A 46 -1.11 8.02 -3.28
C GLU A 46 -1.77 7.14 -2.21
N TRP A 47 -1.73 7.60 -0.96
CA TRP A 47 -2.60 7.10 0.10
C TRP A 47 -3.82 8.02 0.20
N VAL A 48 -5.01 7.46 -0.03
CA VAL A 48 -6.28 8.18 0.10
C VAL A 48 -6.76 8.10 1.55
N ASN A 49 -6.72 9.25 2.21
CA ASN A 49 -7.20 9.47 3.57
C ASN A 49 -8.40 10.43 3.53
N PRO A 50 -9.65 9.93 3.59
CA PRO A 50 -10.84 10.78 3.58
C PRO A 50 -10.95 11.64 4.84
N ALA A 51 -11.37 12.90 4.69
CA ALA A 51 -11.54 13.82 5.82
C ALA A 51 -12.89 13.69 6.54
N ASN A 52 -13.91 13.17 5.84
CA ASN A 52 -15.30 13.05 6.29
C ASN A 52 -15.86 11.66 5.95
N GLY A 53 -16.93 11.26 6.64
CA GLY A 53 -17.78 10.13 6.27
C GLY A 53 -19.15 10.61 5.75
N GLY A 54 -19.99 9.65 5.36
CA GLY A 54 -21.41 9.86 5.10
C GLY A 54 -22.25 9.86 6.39
N ASP A 55 -23.48 10.40 6.30
CA ASP A 55 -24.40 10.50 7.44
C ASP A 55 -25.28 9.25 7.61
N SER A 56 -25.63 8.60 6.49
CA SER A 56 -26.57 7.47 6.43
C SER A 56 -26.38 6.64 5.17
N ASN A 57 -27.14 5.55 5.03
CA ASN A 57 -27.18 4.74 3.80
C ASN A 57 -27.55 5.55 2.54
N ASP A 58 -28.39 6.58 2.68
CA ASP A 58 -28.85 7.43 1.58
C ASP A 58 -27.96 8.66 1.34
N LYS A 59 -27.01 8.91 2.26
CA LYS A 59 -26.07 10.05 2.23
C LYS A 59 -24.63 9.58 2.42
N ARG A 60 -24.24 8.63 1.58
CA ARG A 60 -22.88 8.08 1.51
C ARG A 60 -21.90 9.08 0.91
N ILE A 61 -20.60 8.88 1.15
CA ILE A 61 -19.56 9.42 0.26
C ILE A 61 -19.11 8.28 -0.64
N THR A 62 -19.27 8.43 -1.95
CA THR A 62 -19.05 7.34 -2.91
C THR A 62 -17.80 7.61 -3.74
N TYR A 63 -16.79 6.75 -3.67
CA TYR A 63 -15.63 6.75 -4.55
C TYR A 63 -15.81 5.64 -5.58
N ILE A 64 -15.94 6.01 -6.85
CA ILE A 64 -16.34 5.09 -7.92
C ILE A 64 -15.47 5.28 -9.17
N ALA A 65 -15.14 4.17 -9.83
CA ALA A 65 -14.51 4.22 -11.14
C ALA A 65 -15.43 4.90 -12.16
N ALA A 66 -14.87 5.76 -13.03
CA ALA A 66 -15.61 6.30 -14.16
C ALA A 66 -16.06 5.14 -15.10
N PRO A 67 -17.18 5.27 -15.83
CA PRO A 67 -17.72 4.18 -16.63
C PRO A 67 -16.72 3.59 -17.64
N GLY A 68 -16.40 2.30 -17.49
CA GLY A 68 -15.45 1.58 -18.34
C GLY A 68 -13.97 1.75 -17.97
N GLU A 69 -13.65 2.67 -17.06
CA GLU A 69 -12.29 2.93 -16.59
C GLU A 69 -11.85 1.94 -15.51
N LYS A 70 -10.52 1.81 -15.33
CA LYS A 70 -9.90 0.98 -14.29
C LYS A 70 -8.84 1.78 -13.52
N PRO A 71 -9.25 2.68 -12.61
CA PRO A 71 -8.31 3.42 -11.78
C PRO A 71 -7.62 2.49 -10.78
N VAL A 72 -6.32 2.66 -10.63
CA VAL A 72 -5.47 1.92 -9.70
C VAL A 72 -4.98 2.89 -8.63
N ILE A 73 -5.21 2.59 -7.35
CA ILE A 73 -4.61 3.30 -6.22
C ILE A 73 -3.44 2.44 -5.71
N SER A 74 -2.22 2.94 -5.84
CA SER A 74 -1.00 2.16 -5.59
C SER A 74 -0.20 2.71 -4.41
N GLY A 75 0.06 1.84 -3.44
CA GLY A 75 1.00 2.09 -2.35
C GLY A 75 2.47 2.06 -2.79
N GLY A 76 2.76 1.69 -4.05
CA GLY A 76 4.12 1.55 -4.56
C GLY A 76 4.59 2.73 -5.43
N GLU A 77 5.90 2.85 -5.56
CA GLU A 77 6.58 3.75 -6.51
C GLU A 77 7.36 2.96 -7.56
N GLU A 78 7.45 3.51 -8.77
CA GLU A 78 8.35 2.98 -9.80
C GLU A 78 9.82 3.25 -9.43
N VAL A 79 10.67 2.26 -9.70
CA VAL A 79 12.12 2.37 -9.52
C VAL A 79 12.84 2.15 -10.85
N PHE A 80 13.92 2.87 -11.05
CA PHE A 80 14.65 2.98 -12.32
C PHE A 80 16.16 2.99 -12.07
N GLY A 81 16.96 3.05 -13.14
CA GLY A 81 18.41 3.24 -13.03
C GLY A 81 19.11 2.03 -12.43
N TRP A 82 18.71 0.83 -12.84
CA TRP A 82 19.31 -0.41 -12.36
C TRP A 82 20.70 -0.62 -12.97
N GLU A 83 21.70 -0.79 -12.12
CA GLU A 83 23.06 -1.17 -12.47
C GLU A 83 23.23 -2.68 -12.32
N MET A 84 23.75 -3.37 -13.35
CA MET A 84 24.04 -4.80 -13.26
C MET A 84 25.34 -5.00 -12.47
N VAL A 85 25.25 -5.70 -11.33
CA VAL A 85 26.41 -5.98 -10.47
C VAL A 85 27.02 -7.36 -10.78
N LYS A 86 26.17 -8.30 -11.19
CA LYS A 86 26.52 -9.66 -11.64
C LYS A 86 25.46 -10.09 -12.65
N GLU A 87 25.75 -11.09 -13.48
CA GLU A 87 24.74 -11.70 -14.36
C GLU A 87 23.45 -12.02 -13.58
N GLY A 88 22.35 -11.40 -14.02
CA GLY A 88 21.02 -11.50 -13.40
C GLY A 88 20.84 -10.87 -12.02
N VAL A 89 21.84 -10.20 -11.44
CA VAL A 89 21.71 -9.45 -10.17
C VAL A 89 22.00 -7.98 -10.41
N TRP A 90 20.99 -7.15 -10.12
CA TRP A 90 20.97 -5.73 -10.38
C TRP A 90 20.73 -4.96 -9.09
N LYS A 91 21.11 -3.68 -9.10
CA LYS A 91 21.01 -2.77 -7.96
C LYS A 91 20.53 -1.39 -8.39
N THR A 92 19.69 -0.76 -7.58
CA THR A 92 19.35 0.67 -7.70
C THR A 92 19.32 1.32 -6.32
N THR A 93 19.27 2.64 -6.27
CA THR A 93 19.22 3.42 -5.02
C THR A 93 18.10 4.43 -5.11
N VAL A 94 17.16 4.38 -4.16
CA VAL A 94 16.05 5.33 -4.04
C VAL A 94 16.28 6.32 -2.89
N SER A 95 15.76 7.54 -3.04
CA SER A 95 15.74 8.54 -1.95
C SER A 95 14.68 8.15 -0.92
N ASN A 96 15.01 8.21 0.37
CA ASN A 96 14.05 7.92 1.45
C ASN A 96 12.87 8.91 1.47
N GLN A 97 12.93 10.02 0.72
CA GLN A 97 11.82 10.95 0.57
C GLN A 97 10.55 10.31 -0.01
N ILE A 98 10.64 9.20 -0.75
CA ILE A 98 9.45 8.49 -1.29
C ILE A 98 8.67 7.75 -0.19
N PHE A 99 9.33 7.47 0.94
CA PHE A 99 8.80 6.77 2.11
C PHE A 99 8.23 7.73 3.16
N GLY A 100 8.71 8.98 3.19
CA GLY A 100 8.37 9.93 4.24
C GLY A 100 8.81 9.41 5.60
N ASP A 101 7.89 9.40 6.58
CA ASP A 101 8.14 8.93 7.95
C ASP A 101 7.97 7.39 8.10
N TYR A 102 7.73 6.65 7.01
CA TYR A 102 7.50 5.20 7.02
C TYR A 102 8.29 4.50 5.91
N ASN A 103 9.45 3.91 6.24
CA ASN A 103 10.24 3.13 5.29
C ASN A 103 9.96 1.62 5.45
N PRO A 104 9.22 0.98 4.52
CA PRO A 104 8.85 -0.42 4.64
C PRO A 104 10.06 -1.37 4.55
N PHE A 105 11.22 -0.89 4.10
CA PHE A 105 12.48 -1.64 4.07
C PHE A 105 13.35 -1.48 5.33
N ALA A 106 12.95 -0.61 6.28
CA ALA A 106 13.70 -0.36 7.51
C ALA A 106 13.14 -1.16 8.71
N ASP A 107 11.81 -1.28 8.77
CA ASP A 107 11.09 -1.92 9.87
C ASP A 107 10.68 -3.35 9.51
N LEU A 108 10.79 -4.24 10.50
CA LEU A 108 10.42 -5.65 10.38
C LEU A 108 8.91 -5.88 10.55
N LEU A 109 8.43 -7.03 10.09
CA LEU A 109 7.16 -7.60 10.52
C LEU A 109 7.27 -8.03 11.98
N PHE A 110 6.31 -7.63 12.81
CA PHE A 110 6.29 -7.92 14.25
C PHE A 110 4.88 -7.99 14.81
N GLY A 111 4.73 -8.53 16.02
CA GLY A 111 3.47 -8.53 16.77
C GLY A 111 3.03 -9.92 17.20
N GLU A 112 2.01 -9.96 18.06
CA GLU A 112 1.59 -11.23 18.67
C GLU A 112 1.22 -12.31 17.64
N TRP A 113 1.62 -13.55 17.94
CA TRP A 113 1.48 -14.73 17.07
C TRP A 113 2.18 -14.64 15.70
N TYR A 114 3.00 -13.62 15.44
CA TYR A 114 3.93 -13.65 14.32
C TYR A 114 5.03 -14.68 14.60
N ALA A 115 5.05 -15.77 13.83
CA ALA A 115 6.05 -16.83 13.95
C ALA A 115 7.04 -16.72 12.79
N VAL A 116 8.27 -16.32 13.09
CA VAL A 116 9.38 -16.31 12.13
C VAL A 116 9.75 -17.76 11.79
N VAL A 117 9.60 -18.13 10.51
CA VAL A 117 9.82 -19.52 10.04
C VAL A 117 11.23 -19.72 9.49
N ASP A 118 11.75 -18.74 8.76
CA ASP A 118 13.06 -18.79 8.10
C ASP A 118 13.98 -17.63 8.51
N PHE A 119 13.50 -16.39 8.43
CA PHE A 119 14.19 -15.18 8.91
C PHE A 119 13.21 -14.00 9.02
N ASP A 120 13.60 -12.96 9.76
CA ASP A 120 12.80 -11.75 9.97
C ASP A 120 12.54 -11.02 8.64
N LYS A 121 11.28 -10.79 8.30
CA LYS A 121 10.87 -10.13 7.05
C LYS A 121 10.65 -8.65 7.26
N HIS A 122 10.89 -7.84 6.24
CA HIS A 122 10.48 -6.43 6.23
C HIS A 122 9.05 -6.28 5.68
N MET A 123 8.46 -5.09 5.85
CA MET A 123 7.17 -4.76 5.23
C MET A 123 7.28 -4.46 3.72
N GLY A 124 8.48 -4.21 3.23
CA GLY A 124 8.78 -3.88 1.84
C GLY A 124 8.66 -5.05 0.88
N GLU A 125 8.53 -4.75 -0.40
CA GLU A 125 8.50 -5.72 -1.48
C GLU A 125 9.03 -5.06 -2.76
N LEU A 126 9.71 -5.84 -3.59
CA LEU A 126 10.07 -5.47 -4.95
C LEU A 126 9.13 -6.19 -5.93
N TYR A 127 8.63 -5.48 -6.93
CA TYR A 127 7.75 -6.01 -7.95
C TYR A 127 8.38 -5.95 -9.34
N LEU A 128 8.17 -6.98 -10.15
CA LEU A 128 8.51 -7.02 -11.58
C LEU A 128 7.22 -7.23 -12.40
N ASN A 129 6.87 -6.25 -13.23
CA ASN A 129 5.65 -6.24 -14.03
C ASN A 129 4.39 -6.61 -13.19
N GLY A 130 4.29 -6.04 -11.98
CA GLY A 130 3.21 -6.28 -11.03
C GLY A 130 3.28 -7.57 -10.19
N HIS A 131 4.30 -8.41 -10.37
CA HIS A 131 4.50 -9.65 -9.61
C HIS A 131 5.49 -9.43 -8.48
N ALA A 132 5.14 -9.79 -7.25
CA ALA A 132 6.02 -9.70 -6.08
C ALA A 132 7.20 -10.67 -6.20
N MET A 133 8.38 -10.21 -5.78
CA MET A 133 9.63 -10.99 -5.73
C MET A 133 9.89 -11.45 -4.29
N TYR A 134 10.68 -12.51 -4.09
CA TYR A 134 10.92 -13.06 -2.75
C TYR A 134 12.08 -12.37 -2.02
N GLU A 135 11.82 -11.89 -0.81
CA GLU A 135 12.85 -11.36 0.09
C GLU A 135 13.95 -12.41 0.41
N THR A 136 15.18 -11.94 0.66
CA THR A 136 16.32 -12.75 1.11
C THR A 136 16.93 -12.17 2.39
N PRO A 137 17.51 -12.99 3.29
CA PRO A 137 18.00 -12.52 4.59
C PRO A 137 19.30 -11.71 4.48
N THR A 138 20.07 -11.95 3.42
CA THR A 138 21.38 -11.33 3.21
C THR A 138 21.65 -11.15 1.71
N LEU A 139 22.49 -10.16 1.39
CA LEU A 139 23.02 -9.99 0.03
C LEU A 139 23.75 -11.26 -0.47
N GLU A 140 24.40 -12.01 0.41
CA GLU A 140 25.06 -13.28 0.05
C GLU A 140 24.05 -14.34 -0.43
N ALA A 141 22.91 -14.47 0.26
CA ALA A 141 21.83 -15.36 -0.14
C ALA A 141 21.22 -14.95 -1.50
N LEU A 142 21.08 -13.65 -1.77
CA LEU A 142 20.66 -13.14 -3.08
C LEU A 142 21.67 -13.49 -4.19
N MET A 143 22.97 -13.35 -3.89
CA MET A 143 24.06 -13.59 -4.85
C MET A 143 24.30 -15.08 -5.16
N SER A 144 23.94 -15.97 -4.24
CA SER A 144 24.18 -17.42 -4.31
C SER A 144 22.96 -18.26 -4.67
N THR A 145 21.75 -17.69 -4.68
CA THR A 145 20.51 -18.43 -5.00
C THR A 145 20.57 -19.09 -6.38
N ASN A 146 20.05 -20.30 -6.49
CA ASN A 146 19.87 -21.07 -7.73
C ASN A 146 18.40 -21.53 -7.91
N ASP A 147 17.48 -20.92 -7.16
CA ASP A 147 16.04 -21.19 -7.23
C ASP A 147 15.49 -20.98 -8.65
N THR A 148 14.49 -21.78 -9.02
CA THR A 148 13.83 -21.77 -10.32
C THR A 148 12.33 -21.48 -10.19
N GLY A 149 11.68 -21.10 -11.29
CA GLY A 149 10.26 -20.73 -11.29
C GLY A 149 10.03 -19.41 -10.53
N GLU A 150 8.88 -19.27 -9.85
CA GLU A 150 8.50 -18.04 -9.14
C GLU A 150 9.54 -17.58 -8.11
N LYS A 151 10.19 -18.53 -7.41
CA LYS A 151 11.24 -18.25 -6.42
C LYS A 151 12.57 -17.80 -7.00
N ALA A 152 12.73 -17.82 -8.32
CA ALA A 152 13.95 -17.34 -8.98
C ALA A 152 14.10 -15.81 -8.89
N TYR A 153 12.98 -15.09 -8.73
CA TYR A 153 12.96 -13.64 -8.60
C TYR A 153 13.03 -13.25 -7.13
N LYS A 154 14.12 -12.58 -6.74
CA LYS A 154 14.42 -12.31 -5.33
C LYS A 154 14.92 -10.89 -5.09
N TRP A 155 14.78 -10.37 -3.87
CA TRP A 155 15.27 -9.05 -3.51
C TRP A 155 15.95 -9.00 -2.14
N PHE A 156 16.74 -7.95 -1.94
CA PHE A 156 17.37 -7.56 -0.67
C PHE A 156 17.44 -6.02 -0.61
N ALA A 157 17.43 -5.41 0.56
CA ALA A 157 17.56 -3.97 0.70
C ALA A 157 18.57 -3.58 1.79
N VAL A 158 19.20 -2.43 1.62
CA VAL A 158 20.06 -1.79 2.64
C VAL A 158 19.58 -0.37 2.84
N VAL A 159 19.03 -0.08 4.03
CA VAL A 159 18.60 1.26 4.41
C VAL A 159 19.77 2.05 4.99
N SER A 160 19.91 3.30 4.54
CA SER A 160 20.78 4.31 5.14
C SER A 160 19.95 5.53 5.58
N GLU A 161 20.58 6.53 6.20
CA GLU A 161 19.93 7.78 6.65
C GLU A 161 19.08 8.44 5.54
N LYS A 162 19.57 8.47 4.30
CA LYS A 162 18.98 9.29 3.21
C LYS A 162 18.49 8.49 2.00
N THR A 163 19.00 7.29 1.83
CA THR A 163 18.67 6.43 0.68
C THR A 163 18.49 4.99 1.10
N THR A 164 17.69 4.26 0.34
CA THR A 164 17.59 2.80 0.43
C THR A 164 18.14 2.21 -0.85
N GLU A 165 19.13 1.33 -0.71
CA GLU A 165 19.71 0.57 -1.81
C GLU A 165 18.87 -0.70 -1.99
N ILE A 166 18.31 -0.89 -3.18
CA ILE A 166 17.45 -2.03 -3.53
C ILE A 166 18.24 -2.93 -4.47
N TRP A 167 18.35 -4.20 -4.09
CA TRP A 167 18.97 -5.25 -4.89
C TRP A 167 17.89 -6.21 -5.40
N GLY A 168 17.95 -6.57 -6.68
CA GLY A 168 17.02 -7.49 -7.30
C GLY A 168 17.75 -8.54 -8.13
N ARG A 169 17.35 -9.81 -7.97
CA ARG A 169 17.72 -10.89 -8.88
C ARG A 169 16.61 -11.06 -9.90
N PHE A 170 16.92 -10.73 -11.15
CA PHE A 170 16.04 -10.75 -12.31
C PHE A 170 16.40 -11.87 -13.31
N ASN A 171 17.49 -12.61 -13.05
CA ASN A 171 17.99 -13.69 -13.92
C ASN A 171 18.25 -13.16 -15.35
N GLU A 172 17.67 -13.76 -16.39
CA GLU A 172 17.83 -13.32 -17.77
C GLU A 172 17.16 -11.96 -18.10
N ILE A 173 16.34 -11.41 -17.20
CA ILE A 173 15.59 -10.18 -17.44
C ILE A 173 16.43 -8.93 -17.14
N ASN A 174 16.45 -7.97 -18.06
CA ASN A 174 16.96 -6.61 -17.84
C ASN A 174 15.86 -5.75 -17.18
N PRO A 175 15.95 -5.39 -15.89
CA PRO A 175 14.90 -4.64 -15.21
C PRO A 175 14.68 -3.22 -15.77
N ASN A 176 15.65 -2.65 -16.49
CA ASN A 176 15.48 -1.34 -17.13
C ASN A 176 14.54 -1.36 -18.36
N GLU A 177 14.18 -2.55 -18.86
CA GLU A 177 13.23 -2.74 -19.98
C GLU A 177 11.80 -3.08 -19.50
N HIS A 178 11.58 -3.12 -18.18
CA HIS A 178 10.34 -3.55 -17.55
C HIS A 178 9.84 -2.57 -16.50
N CYS A 179 8.58 -2.73 -16.09
CA CYS A 179 8.08 -1.98 -14.93
C CYS A 179 8.60 -2.65 -13.65
N THR A 180 9.46 -1.97 -12.91
CA THR A 180 9.85 -2.37 -11.56
C THR A 180 9.33 -1.37 -10.54
N GLU A 181 8.73 -1.86 -9.46
CA GLU A 181 8.13 -1.04 -8.41
C GLU A 181 8.56 -1.51 -7.03
N VAL A 182 8.56 -0.62 -6.05
CA VAL A 182 8.73 -0.97 -4.63
C VAL A 182 7.53 -0.52 -3.82
N ASN A 183 7.21 -1.20 -2.71
CA ASN A 183 6.31 -0.60 -1.72
C ASN A 183 6.90 0.72 -1.21
N ALA A 184 6.07 1.76 -1.10
CA ALA A 184 6.46 3.04 -0.54
C ALA A 184 5.50 3.56 0.55
N ARG A 185 4.27 3.03 0.62
CA ARG A 185 3.21 3.46 1.53
C ARG A 185 2.55 2.27 2.23
N LYS A 186 2.09 2.54 3.44
CA LYS A 186 1.38 1.57 4.28
C LYS A 186 0.03 1.15 3.69
N TYR A 187 -0.71 2.09 3.09
CA TYR A 187 -2.07 1.89 2.61
C TYR A 187 -2.30 2.50 1.22
N CYS A 188 -3.37 2.03 0.56
CA CYS A 188 -3.96 2.68 -0.61
C CYS A 188 -5.17 3.54 -0.22
N PHE A 189 -6.12 3.01 0.55
CA PHE A 189 -7.30 3.75 1.03
C PHE A 189 -7.62 3.39 2.47
N PHE A 190 -7.27 4.28 3.40
CA PHE A 190 -7.44 4.03 4.83
C PHE A 190 -7.61 5.37 5.56
N PRO A 191 -8.70 5.61 6.31
CA PRO A 191 -8.85 6.82 7.12
C PRO A 191 -7.82 6.88 8.26
N GLU A 192 -7.22 8.03 8.53
CA GLU A 192 -6.52 8.25 9.82
C GLU A 192 -7.50 8.33 10.99
N LYS A 193 -8.73 8.80 10.74
CA LYS A 193 -9.76 8.99 11.75
C LYS A 193 -10.70 7.80 11.79
N GLU A 194 -10.99 7.34 13.00
CA GLU A 194 -12.11 6.44 13.26
C GLU A 194 -13.47 7.08 12.97
N GLY A 195 -14.51 6.25 12.83
CA GLY A 195 -15.90 6.71 12.77
C GLY A 195 -16.29 7.46 11.49
N LEU A 196 -15.48 7.43 10.43
CA LEU A 196 -15.86 7.94 9.11
C LEU A 196 -16.82 6.95 8.44
N ASN A 197 -18.08 7.00 8.86
CA ASN A 197 -19.12 6.05 8.47
C ASN A 197 -19.54 6.18 7.00
N TYR A 198 -20.29 5.19 6.50
CA TYR A 198 -21.04 5.24 5.23
C TYR A 198 -20.24 5.70 3.99
N ILE A 199 -18.99 5.25 3.87
CA ILE A 199 -18.21 5.40 2.63
C ILE A 199 -18.47 4.20 1.70
N THR A 200 -18.58 4.46 0.40
CA THR A 200 -18.65 3.42 -0.64
C THR A 200 -17.40 3.47 -1.51
N LEU A 201 -16.76 2.32 -1.73
CA LEU A 201 -15.69 2.12 -2.72
C LEU A 201 -16.22 1.15 -3.80
N SER A 202 -16.28 1.58 -5.06
CA SER A 202 -16.88 0.78 -6.14
C SER A 202 -16.03 0.76 -7.41
N GLY A 203 -15.65 -0.43 -7.88
CA GLY A 203 -14.94 -0.63 -9.15
C GLY A 203 -13.45 -0.23 -9.15
N LEU A 204 -12.84 -0.04 -7.98
CA LEU A 204 -11.47 0.46 -7.84
C LEU A 204 -10.45 -0.68 -7.70
N ILE A 205 -9.23 -0.46 -8.19
CA ILE A 205 -8.09 -1.38 -7.99
C ILE A 205 -7.17 -0.80 -6.91
N PHE A 206 -6.76 -1.62 -5.95
CA PHE A 206 -5.82 -1.26 -4.88
C PHE A 206 -4.64 -2.24 -4.87
N GLU A 207 -3.41 -1.73 -4.90
CA GLU A 207 -2.22 -2.58 -4.98
C GLU A 207 -0.95 -2.00 -4.34
N ASN A 208 0.04 -2.87 -4.16
CA ASN A 208 1.40 -2.57 -3.75
C ASN A 208 1.47 -1.78 -2.43
N ALA A 209 0.71 -2.20 -1.42
CA ALA A 209 0.68 -1.61 -0.09
C ALA A 209 1.47 -2.45 0.93
N ALA A 210 2.10 -1.77 1.88
CA ALA A 210 2.90 -2.39 2.94
C ALA A 210 2.28 -2.20 4.35
N PRO A 211 1.11 -2.80 4.66
CA PRO A 211 0.61 -2.88 6.03
C PRO A 211 1.40 -3.90 6.85
N GLN A 212 1.51 -3.62 8.16
CA GLN A 212 2.08 -4.50 9.18
C GLN A 212 1.19 -5.73 9.44
N TRP A 213 1.76 -6.72 10.12
CA TRP A 213 1.04 -7.83 10.73
C TRP A 213 -0.05 -7.31 11.68
N ALA A 214 -1.25 -7.89 11.60
CA ALA A 214 -2.49 -7.35 12.17
C ALA A 214 -3.23 -8.36 13.08
N PRO A 215 -2.60 -8.84 14.17
CA PRO A 215 -3.22 -9.78 15.10
C PRO A 215 -4.42 -9.13 15.82
N PRO A 216 -5.35 -9.91 16.38
CA PRO A 216 -6.53 -9.35 17.08
C PRO A 216 -6.18 -8.56 18.36
N THR A 217 -4.93 -8.63 18.82
CA THR A 217 -4.36 -7.90 19.95
C THR A 217 -3.51 -6.69 19.53
N ALA A 218 -3.62 -6.24 18.28
CA ALA A 218 -2.99 -5.03 17.77
C ALA A 218 -3.97 -4.18 16.94
N PHE A 219 -3.60 -2.95 16.59
CA PHE A 219 -4.26 -2.18 15.54
C PHE A 219 -4.32 -2.98 14.24
N GLN A 220 -5.53 -3.21 13.73
CA GLN A 220 -5.73 -4.07 12.57
C GLN A 220 -5.84 -3.25 11.30
N GLU A 221 -4.71 -2.99 10.68
CA GLU A 221 -4.62 -2.25 9.43
C GLU A 221 -4.67 -3.15 8.18
N GLY A 222 -4.68 -2.52 7.00
CA GLY A 222 -4.63 -3.19 5.71
C GLY A 222 -4.52 -2.20 4.55
N ALA A 223 -4.28 -2.71 3.34
CA ALA A 223 -4.15 -1.88 2.13
C ALA A 223 -5.39 -1.01 1.89
N VAL A 224 -6.57 -1.58 2.16
CA VAL A 224 -7.85 -0.89 2.28
C VAL A 224 -8.41 -1.16 3.68
N GLY A 225 -9.01 -0.16 4.32
CA GLY A 225 -9.68 -0.39 5.60
C GLY A 225 -10.72 0.65 5.98
N THR A 226 -11.66 0.22 6.81
CA THR A 226 -12.78 1.07 7.28
C THR A 226 -12.44 1.87 8.53
N HIS A 227 -11.32 1.56 9.20
CA HIS A 227 -10.87 2.12 10.48
C HIS A 227 -12.01 2.35 11.48
N TRP A 228 -12.48 1.28 12.13
CA TRP A 228 -13.47 1.34 13.22
C TRP A 228 -14.71 2.20 12.88
N SER A 229 -15.30 1.95 11.71
CA SER A 229 -16.43 2.72 11.17
C SER A 229 -17.59 1.81 10.76
N LYS A 230 -18.78 2.40 10.64
CA LYS A 230 -20.05 1.73 10.33
C LYS A 230 -20.46 1.91 8.87
N GLY A 231 -21.09 0.88 8.30
CA GLY A 231 -21.92 1.02 7.10
C GLY A 231 -21.17 1.25 5.79
N TRP A 232 -19.87 0.96 5.75
CA TRP A 232 -19.11 0.98 4.50
C TRP A 232 -19.64 -0.05 3.49
N VAL A 233 -19.45 0.23 2.21
CA VAL A 233 -19.66 -0.72 1.11
C VAL A 233 -18.37 -0.75 0.28
N ILE A 234 -17.83 -1.95 0.06
CA ILE A 234 -16.65 -2.16 -0.78
C ILE A 234 -17.04 -3.25 -1.78
N GLU A 235 -17.23 -2.85 -3.03
CA GLU A 235 -17.88 -3.68 -4.06
C GLU A 235 -17.14 -3.56 -5.40
N ASN A 236 -17.12 -4.64 -6.18
CA ASN A 236 -16.50 -4.66 -7.51
C ASN A 236 -15.01 -4.24 -7.56
N CYS A 237 -14.34 -4.15 -6.40
CA CYS A 237 -12.95 -3.74 -6.26
C CYS A 237 -12.00 -4.94 -6.41
N VAL A 238 -10.78 -4.67 -6.88
CA VAL A 238 -9.66 -5.62 -6.85
C VAL A 238 -8.67 -5.14 -5.79
N ILE A 239 -8.33 -6.00 -4.84
CA ILE A 239 -7.29 -5.72 -3.83
C ILE A 239 -6.22 -6.81 -3.99
N ARG A 240 -4.98 -6.42 -4.23
CA ARG A 240 -3.84 -7.33 -4.43
C ARG A 240 -2.55 -6.75 -3.84
N ASN A 241 -1.49 -7.54 -3.78
CA ASN A 241 -0.15 -7.07 -3.41
C ASN A 241 -0.11 -6.23 -2.12
N ALA A 242 -0.86 -6.66 -1.11
CA ALA A 242 -0.75 -6.16 0.26
C ALA A 242 0.20 -7.07 1.04
N LYS A 243 1.20 -6.53 1.74
CA LYS A 243 2.21 -7.34 2.44
C LYS A 243 1.61 -8.26 3.51
N CYS A 244 0.64 -7.77 4.28
CA CYS A 244 -0.16 -8.56 5.21
C CYS A 244 -1.65 -8.53 4.83
N SER A 245 -2.44 -7.63 5.43
CA SER A 245 -3.90 -7.60 5.22
C SER A 245 -4.28 -6.78 3.98
N GLY A 246 -5.04 -7.38 3.06
CA GLY A 246 -5.61 -6.67 1.90
C GLY A 246 -6.74 -5.72 2.30
N LEU A 247 -7.76 -6.26 2.99
CA LEU A 247 -8.92 -5.50 3.48
C LEU A 247 -9.03 -5.68 5.00
N SER A 248 -9.09 -4.57 5.74
CA SER A 248 -9.37 -4.60 7.19
C SER A 248 -10.74 -4.02 7.55
N LEU A 249 -11.46 -4.79 8.37
CA LEU A 249 -12.65 -4.41 9.13
C LEU A 249 -12.39 -4.51 10.66
N GLY A 250 -11.12 -4.52 11.07
CA GLY A 250 -10.69 -4.86 12.43
C GLY A 250 -10.73 -3.70 13.44
N LYS A 251 -10.09 -3.92 14.61
CA LYS A 251 -10.05 -2.93 15.71
C LYS A 251 -9.20 -1.68 15.40
N HIS A 252 -9.55 -0.59 16.08
CA HIS A 252 -8.75 0.63 16.18
C HIS A 252 -7.47 0.43 17.00
N LEU A 253 -6.59 1.44 16.97
CA LEU A 253 -5.38 1.50 17.78
C LEU A 253 -5.74 1.80 19.25
N ASP A 254 -5.30 0.96 20.18
CA ASP A 254 -5.48 1.20 21.62
C ASP A 254 -4.20 0.98 22.44
N GLN A 255 -4.24 1.39 23.73
CA GLN A 255 -3.09 1.29 24.64
C GLN A 255 -2.71 -0.16 24.99
N GLY A 256 -3.56 -1.14 24.66
CA GLY A 256 -3.31 -2.57 24.85
C GLY A 256 -2.60 -3.24 23.68
N ASP A 257 -2.36 -2.53 22.58
CA ASP A 257 -1.85 -3.13 21.35
C ASP A 257 -0.44 -3.68 21.48
N ASN A 258 -0.27 -4.96 21.08
CA ASN A 258 0.96 -5.74 21.24
C ASN A 258 1.53 -5.73 22.68
N THR A 259 0.67 -5.63 23.69
CA THR A 259 1.13 -5.51 25.10
C THR A 259 2.01 -6.66 25.57
N LYS A 260 2.01 -7.85 24.94
CA LYS A 260 3.01 -8.91 25.23
C LYS A 260 4.41 -8.62 24.73
N GLU A 261 4.54 -8.14 23.50
CA GLU A 261 5.83 -7.81 22.88
C GLU A 261 6.51 -6.67 23.68
N ILE A 262 5.67 -5.83 24.31
CA ILE A 262 6.07 -4.67 25.11
C ILE A 262 6.17 -5.00 26.63
N SER A 263 5.41 -5.98 27.14
CA SER A 263 5.37 -6.34 28.57
C SER A 263 4.95 -7.80 28.84
N VAL A 264 5.68 -8.50 29.71
CA VAL A 264 5.58 -9.97 29.84
C VAL A 264 4.48 -10.45 30.83
N GLU A 265 3.58 -9.57 31.28
CA GLU A 265 2.74 -9.87 32.46
C GLU A 265 1.43 -10.66 32.17
N LYS A 266 0.92 -10.73 30.94
CA LYS A 266 -0.38 -11.37 30.62
C LYS A 266 -0.50 -11.96 29.20
N GLY A 267 -1.59 -12.69 28.96
CA GLY A 267 -2.23 -12.75 27.65
C GLY A 267 -2.99 -11.45 27.28
N GLY A 268 -3.54 -11.30 26.06
CA GLY A 268 -3.40 -12.16 24.87
C GLY A 268 -4.57 -13.10 24.63
N THR A 269 -4.54 -14.27 25.28
CA THR A 269 -5.72 -15.14 25.48
C THR A 269 -6.35 -14.91 26.86
N GLN A 270 -5.95 -13.83 27.54
CA GLN A 270 -6.35 -13.41 28.89
C GLN A 270 -6.80 -11.94 28.84
#